data_AF-F8NFW1-F1
#
_entry.id   AF-F8NFW1-F1
#
_cell.length_a   1.000
_cell.length_b   1.000
_cell.length_c   1.000
_cell.angle_alpha   90.00
_cell.angle_beta   90.00
_cell.angle_gamma   90.00
#
_symmetry.space_group_name_H-M   'P 1'
#
loop_
_entity.id
_entity.type
_entity.pdbx_description
1 polymer ?
#
loop_
_entity_poly.entity_id
_entity_poly.type
_entity_poly.pdbx_seq_one_letter_code
_entity_poly.pdbx_strand_id
1 'polypeptide(L)' 'MKFTTTRPITTYSADYMVGRGTRVYEARDDITGKKVALKDSWRDFNRDAEGAILEQILLAIREQFGHEAAEA' A
#
# COMPACT_ATOMS: atom_id res chain seq x y z
N MET A 1 -5.05 -17.44 0.30
CA MET A 1 -3.81 -17.14 1.07
C MET A 1 -4.16 -17.11 2.54
N LYS A 2 -3.27 -17.56 3.42
CA LYS A 2 -3.46 -17.55 4.87
C LYS A 2 -2.21 -16.99 5.52
N PHE A 3 -2.38 -16.01 6.40
CA PHE A 3 -1.28 -15.33 7.06
C PHE A 3 -1.49 -15.33 8.57
N THR A 4 -0.40 -15.50 9.31
CA THR A 4 -0.37 -15.38 10.77
C THR A 4 0.42 -14.13 11.15
N THR A 5 -0.24 -13.14 11.75
CA THR A 5 0.42 -11.94 12.27
C THR A 5 1.21 -12.25 13.53
N THR A 6 2.46 -11.80 13.60
CA THR A 6 3.36 -12.07 14.72
C THR A 6 3.45 -10.88 15.68
N ARG A 7 3.60 -9.65 15.14
CA ARG A 7 3.66 -8.42 15.95
C ARG A 7 3.33 -7.17 15.11
N PRO A 8 2.81 -6.10 15.72
CA PRO A 8 2.73 -4.80 15.05
C PRO A 8 4.14 -4.26 14.77
N ILE A 9 4.32 -3.71 13.57
CA ILE A 9 5.51 -2.95 13.15
C ILE A 9 5.28 -1.46 13.39
N THR A 10 4.13 -0.95 12.96
CA THR A 10 3.73 0.44 13.18
C THR A 10 2.22 0.59 13.20
N THR A 11 1.75 1.56 13.99
CA THR A 11 0.34 1.97 14.06
C THR A 11 0.31 3.48 13.80
N TYR A 12 -0.13 3.88 12.62
CA TYR A 12 -0.31 5.29 12.27
C TYR A 12 -1.79 5.65 12.39
N SER A 13 -2.17 6.32 13.48
CA SER A 13 -3.50 6.91 13.68
C SER A 13 -3.54 8.34 13.12
N ALA A 14 -4.09 8.46 11.91
CA ALA A 14 -5.29 9.25 11.58
C ALA A 14 -5.62 10.59 12.31
N ASP A 15 -4.67 11.42 12.73
CA ASP A 15 -4.99 12.83 13.03
C ASP A 15 -5.32 13.64 11.75
N TYR A 16 -5.31 13.00 10.58
CA TYR A 16 -5.77 13.58 9.32
C TYR A 16 -7.13 13.01 8.94
N MET A 17 -8.15 13.88 8.89
CA MET A 17 -9.54 13.55 8.51
C MET A 17 -9.70 12.95 7.10
N VAL A 18 -8.61 12.81 6.33
CA VAL A 18 -8.59 12.42 4.92
C VAL A 18 -8.10 10.98 4.71
N GLY A 19 -7.62 10.28 5.75
CA GLY A 19 -7.22 8.87 5.66
C GLY A 19 -7.21 8.20 7.02
N ARG A 20 -8.16 7.28 7.25
CA ARG A 20 -8.18 6.50 8.49
C ARG A 20 -7.01 5.52 8.53
N GLY A 21 -6.52 5.26 9.75
CA GLY A 21 -5.15 4.84 10.02
C GLY A 21 -4.68 3.58 9.28
N THR A 22 -3.37 3.50 9.09
CA THR A 22 -2.70 2.31 8.58
C THR A 22 -2.09 1.54 9.74
N ARG A 23 -2.29 0.22 9.76
CA ARG A 23 -1.56 -0.69 10.65
C ARG A 23 -0.67 -1.57 9.81
N VAL A 24 0.59 -1.72 10.20
CA VAL A 24 1.51 -2.64 9.56
C VAL A 24 1.89 -3.72 10.55
N TYR A 25 1.75 -4.97 10.14
CA TYR A 25 2.09 -6.15 10.92
C TYR A 25 3.24 -6.91 10.28
N GLU A 26 4.13 -7.41 11.11
CA GLU A 26 4.99 -8.51 10.72
C GLU A 26 4.12 -9.77 10.69
N ALA A 27 4.17 -10.53 9.60
CA ALA A 27 3.40 -11.75 9.44
C ALA A 27 4.21 -12.85 8.75
N ARG A 28 3.70 -14.08 8.87
CA ARG A 28 4.18 -15.24 8.12
C ARG A 28 3.09 -15.69 7.16
N ASP A 29 3.47 -15.94 5.91
CA ASP A 29 2.62 -16.68 4.96
C ASP A 29 2.62 -18.16 5.36
N ASP A 30 1.45 -18.69 5.71
CA ASP A 30 1.31 -20.06 6.19
C ASP A 30 1.52 -21.09 5.06
N ILE A 31 1.42 -20.66 3.80
CA ILE A 31 1.63 -21.53 2.63
C ILE A 31 3.12 -21.62 2.28
N THR A 32 3.77 -20.46 2.14
CA THR A 32 5.19 -20.42 1.70
C THR A 32 6.19 -20.41 2.86
N GLY A 33 5.72 -20.18 4.09
CA GLY A 33 6.54 -20.00 5.27
C GLY A 33 7.31 -18.67 5.31
N LYS A 34 7.18 -17.82 4.29
CA LYS A 34 7.95 -16.57 4.17
C LYS A 34 7.46 -15.53 5.17
N LYS A 35 8.42 -14.75 5.66
CA LYS A 35 8.15 -13.53 6.43
C LYS A 35 7.73 -12.41 5.50
N VAL A 36 6.61 -11.77 5.79
CA VAL A 36 6.00 -10.69 5.00
C VAL A 36 5.57 -9.55 5.91
N ALA A 37 5.30 -8.39 5.31
CA ALA A 37 4.63 -7.29 5.98
C ALA A 37 3.19 -7.21 5.47
N LEU A 38 2.21 -7.20 6.39
CA LEU A 38 0.81 -6.96 6.06
C LEU A 38 0.45 -5.53 6.42
N LYS A 39 -0.04 -4.79 5.43
CA LYS A 39 -0.59 -3.44 5.61
C LYS A 39 -2.11 -3.56 5.65
N ASP A 40 -2.70 -3.24 6.79
CA ASP A 40 -4.14 -3.05 6.97
C ASP A 40 -4.47 -1.57 6.74
N SER A 41 -5.12 -1.29 5.62
CA SER A 41 -5.55 0.05 5.21
C SER A 41 -7.07 0.13 5.34
N TRP A 42 -7.57 0.98 6.23
CA TRP A 42 -9.01 1.22 6.34
C TRP A 42 -9.49 2.09 5.18
N ARG A 43 -10.42 1.55 4.38
CA ARG A 43 -10.97 2.23 3.22
C ARG A 43 -12.42 2.63 3.49
N ASP A 44 -12.75 3.90 3.26
CA ASP A 44 -14.15 4.32 3.14
C ASP A 44 -14.74 3.73 1.84
N PHE A 45 -16.02 3.36 1.86
CA PHE A 45 -16.69 2.65 0.76
C PHE A 45 -16.67 3.40 -0.59
N ASN A 46 -16.42 4.71 -0.57
CA ASN A 46 -16.40 5.59 -1.74
C ASN A 46 -14.99 5.87 -2.29
N ARG A 47 -13.96 5.15 -1.84
CA ARG A 47 -12.59 5.33 -2.33
C ARG A 47 -12.11 4.19 -3.21
N ASP A 48 -11.31 4.55 -4.21
CA ASP A 48 -10.61 3.61 -5.07
C ASP A 48 -9.71 2.69 -4.25
N ALA A 49 -9.50 1.47 -4.77
CA ALA A 49 -8.54 0.55 -4.17
C ALA A 49 -7.12 1.14 -4.24
N GLU A 50 -6.28 0.83 -3.25
CA GLU A 50 -4.90 1.34 -3.19
C GLU A 50 -4.09 0.98 -4.45
N GLY A 51 -4.36 -0.18 -5.06
CA GLY A 51 -3.78 -0.57 -6.34
C GLY A 51 -4.16 0.36 -7.50
N ALA A 52 -5.43 0.78 -7.57
CA ALA A 52 -5.89 1.72 -8.60
C ALA A 52 -5.27 3.11 -8.40
N ILE A 53 -5.12 3.56 -7.14
CA ILE A 53 -4.42 4.81 -6.81
C ILE A 53 -2.95 4.72 -7.24
N LEU A 54 -2.28 3.59 -6.97
CA LEU A 54 -0.89 3.37 -7.39
C LEU A 54 -0.75 3.43 -8.92
N GLU A 55 -1.65 2.77 -9.67
CA GLU A 55 -1.66 2.82 -11.13
C GLU A 55 -1.83 4.25 -11.65
N GLN A 56 -2.73 5.04 -11.07
CA GLN A 56 -2.92 6.46 -11.42
C GLN A 56 -1.65 7.28 -11.16
N ILE A 57 -1.00 7.09 -10.02
CA ILE A 57 0.26 7.78 -9.68
C ILE A 57 1.37 7.39 -10.67
N LEU A 58 1.52 6.09 -10.96
CA LEU A 58 2.54 5.61 -11.89
C LEU A 58 2.29 6.12 -13.31
N LEU A 59 1.03 6.22 -13.74
CA LEU A 59 0.67 6.82 -15.02
C LEU A 59 1.04 8.30 -15.05
N ALA A 60 0.66 9.08 -14.03
CA ALA A 60 0.99 10.50 -13.94
C ALA A 60 2.52 10.75 -13.96
N ILE A 61 3.30 9.92 -13.25
CA ILE A 61 4.76 9.98 -13.30
C ILE A 61 5.28 9.70 -14.72
N ARG A 62 4.74 8.68 -15.41
CA ARG A 62 5.13 8.38 -16.79
C ARG A 62 4.77 9.51 -17.76
N GLU A 63 3.61 10.14 -17.60
CA GLU A 63 3.22 11.28 -18.43
C GLU A 63 4.11 12.49 -18.17
N GLN A 64 4.46 12.73 -16.90
CA GLN A 64 5.30 13.87 -16.52
C GLN A 64 6.78 13.71 -16.93
N PHE A 65 7.33 12.49 -16.85
CA PHE A 65 8.77 12.25 -17.00
C PHE A 65 9.14 11.28 -18.15
N GLY A 66 8.17 10.63 -18.79
CA GLY A 66 8.40 9.68 -19.87
C GLY A 66 8.79 10.31 -21.21
N HIS A 67 8.72 11.64 -21.34
CA HIS A 67 9.14 12.36 -22.55
C HIS A 67 10.64 12.70 -22.58
N GLU A 68 11.36 12.63 -21.46
CA GLU A 68 12.79 13.02 -21.40
C GLU A 68 13.74 11.96 -21.99
N ALA A 69 13.29 10.72 -22.19
CA ALA A 69 14.15 9.63 -22.70
C ALA A 69 14.22 9.54 -24.24
N ALA A 70 13.47 10.38 -24.98
CA ALA A 70 13.38 10.29 -26.44
C ALA A 70 14.26 11.30 -27.20
N GLU A 71 14.97 12.20 -26.51
CA GLU A 71 15.83 13.23 -27.13
C GLU A 71 17.29 13.18 -26.61
N ALA A 72 17.92 12.00 -26.63
CA ALA A 72 19.36 11.85 -26.40
C ALA A 72 20.04 11.05 -27.51
#